data_AF-A0A0L0SY43-F1
#
_entry.id   AF-A0A0L0SY43-F1
#
_cell.length_a   1.000
_cell.length_b   1.000
_cell.length_c   1.000
_cell.angle_alpha   90.00
_cell.angle_beta   90.00
_cell.angle_gamma   90.00
#
_symmetry.space_group_name_H-M   'P 1'
#
loop_
_entity.id
_entity.type
_entity.pdbx_description
1 polymer ?
#
loop_
_entity_poly.entity_id
_entity_poly.type
_entity_poly.pdbx_seq_one_letter_code
_entity_poly.pdbx_strand_id
1 'polypeptide(L)'
;MLWPTNYTKLASATMFTLFFAGATFAPKRMVNGENIQHFLQRHYCNAYKYLASRLRHLDAVIGFEVMNEPHNGFIGLKDLKAYHPTETLGPR
;
A
#
# COMPACT_ATOMS: atom_id res chain seq x y z
N MET A 1 -11.95 15.74 -5.75
CA MET A 1 -11.05 14.57 -5.80
C MET A 1 -10.57 14.45 -7.24
N LEU A 2 -9.26 14.30 -7.49
CA LEU A 2 -8.73 14.01 -8.83
C LEU A 2 -7.80 12.80 -8.68
N TRP A 3 -8.20 11.67 -9.30
CA TRP A 3 -7.72 10.33 -8.96
C TRP A 3 -6.18 10.19 -8.92
N PRO A 4 -5.43 10.36 -10.03
CA PRO A 4 -3.99 10.09 -10.02
C PRO A 4 -3.23 11.04 -9.09
N THR A 5 -3.71 12.28 -8.94
CA THR A 5 -3.04 13.27 -8.07
C THR A 5 -3.19 12.99 -6.58
N ASN A 6 -4.01 12.02 -6.17
CA ASN A 6 -4.20 11.71 -4.75
C ASN A 6 -3.07 10.85 -4.17
N TYR A 7 -2.37 10.05 -4.98
CA TYR A 7 -1.32 9.14 -4.49
C TYR A 7 -0.22 9.86 -3.71
N THR A 8 0.09 11.10 -4.09
CA THR A 8 1.13 11.94 -3.47
C THR A 8 0.62 12.80 -2.31
N LYS A 9 -0.70 12.83 -2.06
CA LYS A 9 -1.25 13.58 -0.93
C LYS A 9 -0.90 12.89 0.38
N LEU A 10 -0.71 13.71 1.42
CA LEU A 10 -0.16 13.29 2.71
C LEU A 10 -0.76 11.99 3.24
N ALA A 11 -2.09 11.88 3.33
CA ALA A 11 -2.74 10.69 3.89
C ALA A 11 -2.46 9.43 3.06
N SER A 12 -2.68 9.47 1.75
CA SER A 12 -2.48 8.32 0.86
C SER A 12 -1.01 7.89 0.81
N ALA A 13 -0.10 8.84 0.59
CA ALA A 13 1.34 8.56 0.55
C ALA A 13 1.85 7.99 1.89
N THR A 14 1.35 8.52 3.02
CA THR A 14 1.68 7.99 4.36
C THR A 14 1.21 6.56 4.50
N MET A 15 -0.04 6.24 4.14
CA MET A 15 -0.58 4.89 4.31
C MET A 15 0.17 3.86 3.45
N PHE A 16 0.51 4.18 2.21
CA PHE A 16 1.36 3.32 1.38
C PHE A 16 2.75 3.12 2.00
N THR A 17 3.36 4.18 2.52
CA THR A 17 4.68 4.11 3.18
C THR A 17 4.61 3.21 4.43
N LEU A 18 3.58 3.35 5.26
CA LEU A 18 3.40 2.53 6.45
C LEU A 18 3.12 1.06 6.10
N PHE A 19 2.35 0.80 5.05
CA PHE A 19 2.03 -0.54 4.59
C PHE A 19 3.27 -1.29 4.06
N PHE A 20 4.11 -0.62 3.27
CA PHE A 20 5.26 -1.27 2.63
C PHE A 20 6.58 -1.17 3.43
N ALA A 21 6.78 -0.11 4.22
CA ALA A 21 8.03 0.14 4.93
C ALA A 21 7.84 0.82 6.31
N GLY A 22 6.69 0.60 6.96
CA GLY A 22 6.41 1.16 8.29
C GLY A 22 7.39 0.74 9.39
N ALA A 23 7.99 -0.46 9.30
CA ALA A 23 9.02 -0.88 10.25
C ALA A 23 10.31 -0.04 10.12
N THR A 24 10.62 0.43 8.91
CA THR A 24 11.79 1.26 8.63
C THR A 24 11.54 2.73 8.96
N PHE A 25 10.43 3.30 8.48
CA PHE A 25 10.16 4.74 8.57
C PHE A 25 9.36 5.14 9.82
N ALA A 26 8.68 4.19 10.47
CA ALA A 26 7.89 4.42 11.67
C ALA A 26 8.10 3.30 12.72
N PRO A 27 9.36 2.98 13.13
CA PRO A 27 9.66 1.83 13.97
C PRO A 27 8.96 1.84 15.33
N LYS A 28 8.68 3.04 15.86
CA LYS A 28 8.01 3.25 17.16
C LYS A 28 6.48 3.23 17.06
N ARG A 29 5.91 3.15 15.85
CA ARG A 29 4.46 3.14 15.68
C ARG A 29 3.94 1.72 15.89
N MET A 30 3.37 1.52 17.07
CA MET A 30 2.77 0.25 17.49
C MET A 30 1.24 0.31 17.47
N VAL A 31 0.61 -0.79 17.07
CA VAL A 31 -0.83 -1.04 17.17
C VAL A 31 -1.01 -2.36 17.89
N ASN A 32 -1.65 -2.35 19.07
CA ASN A 32 -1.85 -3.55 19.91
C ASN A 32 -0.55 -4.34 20.18
N GLY A 33 0.57 -3.64 20.38
CA GLY A 33 1.88 -4.27 20.64
C GLY A 33 2.61 -4.79 19.39
N GLU A 34 2.07 -4.60 18.18
CA GLU A 34 2.68 -4.98 16.91
C GLU A 34 3.10 -3.73 16.11
N ASN A 35 4.23 -3.78 15.38
CA ASN A 35 4.61 -2.67 14.49
C ASN A 35 3.54 -2.47 13.41
N ILE A 36 3.23 -1.21 13.08
CA ILE A 36 2.19 -0.83 12.13
C ILE A 36 2.28 -1.55 10.78
N GLN A 37 3.48 -1.79 10.24
CA GLN A 37 3.64 -2.51 8.98
C GLN A 37 3.13 -3.95 9.10
N HIS A 38 3.59 -4.67 10.13
CA HIS A 38 3.19 -6.05 10.37
C HIS A 38 1.69 -6.15 10.65
N PHE A 39 1.15 -5.23 11.47
CA PHE A 39 -0.28 -5.16 11.73
C PHE A 39 -1.08 -5.01 10.42
N LEU A 40 -0.75 -4.01 9.59
CA LEU A 40 -1.46 -3.77 8.33
C LEU A 40 -1.35 -4.96 7.36
N GLN A 41 -0.14 -5.48 7.15
CA GLN A 41 0.09 -6.60 6.23
C GLN A 41 -0.58 -7.89 6.72
N ARG A 42 -0.51 -8.20 8.02
CA ARG A 42 -1.16 -9.38 8.60
C ARG A 42 -2.68 -9.31 8.43
N HIS A 43 -3.30 -8.17 8.72
CA HIS A 43 -4.74 -7.99 8.54
C HIS A 43 -5.15 -8.04 7.06
N TYR A 44 -4.36 -7.45 6.17
CA TYR A 44 -4.59 -7.50 4.72
C TYR A 44 -4.54 -8.92 4.17
N CYS A 45 -3.48 -9.67 4.46
CA CYS A 45 -3.33 -11.06 4.05
C CYS A 45 -4.41 -11.96 4.66
N ASN A 46 -4.82 -11.72 5.90
CA ASN A 46 -5.91 -12.47 6.54
C ASN A 46 -7.26 -12.23 5.86
N ALA A 47 -7.53 -11.03 5.34
CA ALA A 47 -8.73 -10.74 4.56
C ALA A 47 -8.77 -11.56 3.27
N TYR A 48 -7.66 -11.61 2.51
CA TYR A 48 -7.55 -12.44 1.30
C TYR A 48 -7.57 -13.94 1.61
N LYS A 49 -6.94 -14.37 2.70
CA LYS A 49 -7.02 -15.76 3.18
C LYS A 49 -8.48 -16.15 3.46
N TYR A 50 -9.23 -15.27 4.12
CA TYR A 50 -10.65 -15.50 4.38
C TYR A 50 -11.43 -15.58 3.07
N LEU A 51 -11.28 -14.61 2.16
CA LEU A 51 -11.90 -14.61 0.83
C LEU A 51 -11.63 -15.92 0.08
N ALA A 52 -10.36 -16.30 -0.06
CA ALA A 52 -9.96 -17.53 -0.73
C ALA A 52 -10.58 -18.78 -0.08
N SER A 53 -10.62 -18.85 1.26
CA SER A 53 -11.25 -19.97 1.98
C SER A 53 -12.74 -20.11 1.69
N ARG A 54 -13.45 -19.00 1.45
CA ARG A 54 -14.88 -19.00 1.13
C ARG A 54 -15.14 -19.38 -0.31
N LEU A 55 -14.24 -19.03 -1.23
CA LEU A 55 -14.45 -19.20 -2.67
C LEU A 55 -13.75 -20.44 -3.26
N ARG A 56 -12.90 -21.14 -2.51
CA ARG A 56 -12.11 -22.30 -2.96
C ARG A 56 -12.87 -23.47 -3.62
N HIS A 57 -14.21 -23.49 -3.53
CA HIS A 57 -15.07 -24.54 -4.08
C HIS A 57 -15.67 -24.16 -5.44
N LEU A 58 -15.40 -22.95 -5.94
CA LEU A 58 -15.93 -22.44 -7.20
C LEU A 58 -14.88 -22.59 -8.30
N ASP A 59 -15.14 -23.48 -9.26
CA ASP A 59 -14.23 -23.71 -10.40
C ASP A 59 -14.06 -22.48 -11.31
N ALA A 60 -15.01 -21.54 -11.26
CA ALA A 60 -14.96 -20.29 -12.04
C ALA A 60 -13.91 -19.29 -11.51
N VAL A 61 -13.41 -19.45 -10.29
CA VAL A 61 -12.42 -18.54 -9.70
C VAL A 61 -11.02 -18.95 -10.14
N ILE A 62 -10.43 -18.18 -11.07
CA ILE A 62 -9.10 -18.48 -11.65
C ILE A 62 -7.93 -17.88 -10.87
N GLY A 63 -8.19 -16.92 -9.97
CA GLY A 63 -7.14 -16.25 -9.20
C GLY A 63 -7.64 -15.04 -8.41
N PHE A 64 -6.72 -14.41 -7.67
CA PHE A 64 -6.98 -13.20 -6.88
C PHE A 64 -5.92 -12.14 -7.17
N GLU A 65 -6.34 -10.98 -7.67
CA GLU A 65 -5.51 -9.80 -7.69
C GLU A 65 -5.47 -9.20 -6.28
N VAL A 66 -4.29 -9.25 -5.67
CA VAL A 66 -4.15 -8.91 -4.25
C VAL A 66 -3.95 -7.43 -4.00
N MET A 67 -3.68 -6.58 -4.99
CA MET A 67 -3.65 -5.12 -4.86
C MET A 67 -3.62 -4.48 -6.24
N ASN A 68 -4.62 -3.64 -6.54
CA ASN A 68 -4.59 -2.80 -7.73
C ASN A 68 -3.63 -1.61 -7.53
N GLU A 69 -2.80 -1.33 -8.54
CA GLU A 69 -1.94 -0.13 -8.62
C GLU A 69 -1.22 0.21 -7.30
N PRO A 70 -0.35 -0.69 -6.79
CA PRO A 70 0.45 -0.40 -5.61
C PRO A 70 1.33 0.83 -5.84
N HIS A 71 1.35 1.74 -4.87
CA HIS A 71 2.17 2.95 -4.91
C HIS A 71 3.25 2.92 -3.83
N ASN A 72 4.44 3.45 -4.13
CA ASN A 72 5.59 3.45 -3.23
C ASN A 72 5.45 4.42 -2.04
N GLY A 73 4.48 5.32 -2.07
CA GLY A 73 4.34 6.36 -1.06
C GLY A 73 5.56 7.28 -1.07
N PHE A 74 6.24 7.40 0.07
CA PHE A 74 7.49 8.16 0.21
C PHE A 74 8.76 7.30 0.03
N ILE A 75 8.62 6.00 -0.23
CA ILE A 75 9.76 5.10 -0.38
C ILE A 75 10.52 5.48 -1.65
N GLY A 76 11.81 5.77 -1.52
CA GLY A 76 12.67 6.21 -2.63
C GLY A 76 12.60 7.71 -2.94
N LEU A 77 11.76 8.48 -2.24
CA LEU A 77 11.73 9.94 -2.37
C LEU A 77 12.99 10.55 -1.73
N LYS A 78 13.80 11.25 -2.55
CA LYS A 78 15.08 11.84 -2.11
C LYS A 78 14.91 13.10 -1.25
N ASP A 79 13.88 13.89 -1.52
CA ASP A 79 13.62 15.16 -0.83
C ASP A 79 12.11 15.36 -0.66
N LEU A 80 11.66 15.56 0.58
CA LEU A 80 10.27 15.82 0.95
C LEU A 80 9.82 17.24 0.63
N LYS A 81 10.75 18.16 0.38
CA LYS A 81 10.48 19.57 0.05
C LYS A 81 10.37 19.81 -1.45
N ALA A 82 10.88 18.88 -2.26
CA ALA A 82 10.83 18.97 -3.71
C ALA A 82 9.65 18.16 -4.24
N TYR A 83 8.94 18.72 -5.22
CA TYR A 83 8.05 17.90 -6.04
C TYR A 83 8.90 16.90 -6.81
N HIS A 84 8.61 15.61 -6.65
CA HIS A 84 9.25 14.56 -7.43
C HIS A 84 8.39 14.26 -8.66
N PRO A 85 8.82 14.64 -9.87
CA PRO A 85 8.10 14.31 -11.10
C PRO A 85 8.31 12.82 -11.42
N THR A 86 7.53 11.97 -10.76
CA THR A 86 7.27 10.59 -11.17
C THR A 86 5.76 10.52 -11.17
N GLU A 87 5.06 10.92 -12.23
CA GLU A 87 5.13 10.38 -13.59
C GLU A 87 5.23 11.52 -14.62
N THR A 88 6.32 11.60 -15.38
CA THR A 88 6.18 12.12 -16.75
C THR A 88 5.29 11.12 -17.47
N LEU A 89 4.01 11.45 -17.64
CA LEU A 89 3.25 10.98 -18.81
C LEU A 89 4.21 11.08 -19.99
N GLY A 90 4.37 10.00 -20.76
CA GLY A 90 5.37 9.87 -21.82
C GLY A 90 5.45 11.08 -22.77
N PRO A 91 6.48 11.15 -23.62
CA PRO A 91 6.79 12.34 -24.41
C PRO A 91 5.54 12.94 -25.08
N ARG A 92 5.36 14.25 -24.89
CA ARG A 92 4.33 15.05 -25.55
C ARG A 92 4.51 15.04 -27.06
#